data_AF-A0A4U8URL5-F1
#
_entry.id   AF-A0A4U8URL5-F1
#
_cell.length_a   1.000
_cell.length_b   1.000
_cell.length_c   1.000
_cell.angle_alpha   90.00
_cell.angle_beta   90.00
_cell.angle_gamma   90.00
#
_symmetry.space_group_name_H-M   'P 1'
#
loop_
_entity.id
_entity.type
_entity.pdbx_description
1 polymer ?
#
loop_
_entity_poly.entity_id
_entity_poly.type
_entity_poly.pdbx_seq_one_letter_code
_entity_poly.pdbx_strand_id
1 'polypeptide(L)'
;MTLCSDSAVLTVIAMLWWSTLLLSLTLLFADSSARQGCFGGFAYSALQRKCVKIFSDHITQNEAEASCQLFSGHLISVDSAFRNAEVHNFVRNQPSCGKAWIGVAWSNGSYRWTDGTPFRYNNFATKLSEPKACGVSEKYDYVWDSVSCSQELCYVCEKSINTPSDCMDLKEAGNTESGTYEVSDGDGNMKQVYCDMETQGGGWTVIQRRENGKLRFWDRTWDEYKNGFGSLCEVENCEFWIGNEIISRISSKDNSVTLRVDLWGDRAPYSSHANDYYYSEYTFKLDNESSNFTIHIKEKWPGVGNASTGWYDITYSNRRPFSTIDRINDPRPECVTQYHLRILTLGLALQTTITHF
;
A
#
# COMPACT_ATOMS: atom_id res chain seq x y z
N MET A 1 -1.52 74.65 20.00
CA MET A 1 -2.75 74.08 19.41
C MET A 1 -2.46 72.61 19.11
N THR A 2 -3.23 71.74 19.78
CA THR A 2 -3.63 70.35 19.48
C THR A 2 -2.60 69.22 19.26
N LEU A 3 -2.72 68.20 20.13
CA LEU A 3 -2.13 66.85 20.15
C LEU A 3 -2.85 65.86 19.21
N CYS A 4 -2.16 64.75 18.85
CA CYS A 4 -2.60 63.33 18.64
C CYS A 4 -1.76 62.68 17.52
N SER A 5 -0.85 61.72 17.80
CA SER A 5 -1.03 60.27 18.02
C SER A 5 -1.48 59.48 16.78
N ASP A 6 -0.62 58.59 16.26
CA ASP A 6 -1.05 57.49 15.38
C ASP A 6 -0.34 56.18 15.77
N SER A 7 -1.11 55.32 16.44
CA SER A 7 -0.88 53.88 16.61
C SER A 7 -1.37 53.17 15.34
N ALA A 8 -0.45 52.78 14.46
CA ALA A 8 -0.79 51.99 13.27
C ALA A 8 0.27 50.94 12.90
N VAL A 9 0.93 50.32 13.88
CA VAL A 9 1.94 49.26 13.62
C VAL A 9 1.64 47.93 14.34
N LEU A 10 0.58 47.83 15.15
CA LEU A 10 0.35 46.65 16.01
C LEU A 10 -0.72 45.65 15.53
N THR A 11 -1.38 45.87 14.39
CA THR A 11 -2.49 45.00 13.94
C THR A 11 -2.18 44.03 12.79
N VAL A 12 -0.99 44.07 12.18
CA VAL A 12 -0.62 43.12 11.11
C VAL A 12 0.20 41.93 11.64
N ILE A 13 0.82 42.06 12.81
CA ILE A 13 1.61 40.96 13.41
C ILE A 13 0.69 39.89 14.05
N ALA A 14 -0.53 40.23 14.47
CA ALA A 14 -1.42 39.24 15.12
C ALA A 14 -2.07 38.22 14.15
N MET A 15 -2.17 38.52 12.84
CA MET A 15 -2.82 37.60 11.88
C MET A 15 -1.87 36.58 11.23
N LEU A 16 -0.55 36.80 11.30
CA LEU A 16 0.46 35.85 10.83
C LEU A 16 0.87 34.81 11.88
N TRP A 17 0.43 35.01 13.13
CA TRP A 17 0.67 34.08 14.25
C TRP A 17 -0.52 33.14 14.50
N TRP A 18 -1.70 33.40 13.93
CA TRP A 18 -2.83 32.46 13.99
C TRP A 18 -2.86 31.47 12.82
N SER A 19 -2.31 31.82 11.65
CA SER A 19 -2.19 30.90 10.51
C SER A 19 -1.03 29.90 10.67
N THR A 20 0.08 30.32 11.29
CA THR A 20 1.21 29.44 11.62
C THR A 20 0.91 28.50 12.79
N LEU A 21 0.03 28.89 13.73
CA LEU A 21 -0.40 28.01 14.82
C LEU A 21 -1.39 26.93 14.36
N LEU A 22 -2.22 27.19 13.34
CA LEU A 22 -3.09 26.16 12.73
C LEU A 22 -2.32 25.20 11.80
N LEU A 23 -1.24 25.67 11.16
CA LEU A 23 -0.31 24.80 10.42
C LEU A 23 0.64 24.00 11.33
N SER A 24 0.99 24.51 12.52
CA SER A 24 1.77 23.74 13.50
C SER A 24 0.92 22.78 14.33
N LEU A 25 -0.38 23.07 14.53
CA LEU A 25 -1.30 22.13 15.18
C LEU A 25 -1.68 20.95 14.26
N THR A 26 -1.72 21.16 12.93
CA THR A 26 -1.93 20.06 11.96
C THR A 26 -0.69 19.17 11.82
N LEU A 27 0.51 19.70 12.04
CA LEU A 27 1.77 18.91 12.11
C LEU A 27 1.94 18.11 13.42
N LEU A 28 1.13 18.35 14.46
CA LEU A 28 1.21 17.60 15.72
C LEU A 28 0.34 16.34 15.76
N PHE A 29 -0.57 16.15 14.81
CA PHE A 29 -1.42 14.94 14.75
C PHE A 29 -0.89 13.86 13.80
N ALA A 30 -0.04 14.22 12.85
CA ALA A 30 0.69 13.26 12.02
C ALA A 30 1.97 12.77 12.71
N ASP A 31 1.91 12.36 13.99
CA ASP A 31 3.13 11.82 14.66
C ASP A 31 2.91 11.11 16.02
N SER A 32 1.68 10.75 16.42
CA SER A 32 1.52 9.86 17.58
C SER A 32 1.53 8.40 17.14
N SER A 33 0.55 8.00 16.32
CA SER A 33 0.33 6.59 15.98
C SER A 33 1.52 5.93 15.28
N ALA A 34 2.22 6.66 14.40
CA ALA A 34 3.45 6.19 13.75
C ALA A 34 4.55 5.91 14.79
N ARG A 35 4.74 6.76 15.80
CA ARG A 35 5.66 6.51 16.93
C ARG A 35 5.26 5.32 17.79
N GLN A 36 3.98 4.93 17.78
CA GLN A 36 3.51 3.71 18.42
C GLN A 36 3.55 2.47 17.51
N GLY A 37 4.12 2.59 16.31
CA GLY A 37 4.29 1.48 15.37
C GLY A 37 3.10 1.23 14.46
N CYS A 38 2.20 2.21 14.31
CA CYS A 38 1.05 2.12 13.41
C CYS A 38 1.23 3.00 12.18
N PHE A 39 1.55 2.35 11.07
CA PHE A 39 1.85 2.97 9.78
C PHE A 39 0.69 2.81 8.79
N GLY A 40 0.68 3.60 7.71
CA GLY A 40 -0.33 3.55 6.65
C GLY A 40 -1.66 4.18 7.07
N GLY A 41 -1.60 5.19 7.94
CA GLY A 41 -2.78 5.88 8.47
C GLY A 41 -3.62 5.07 9.46
N PHE A 42 -3.07 4.01 10.05
CA PHE A 42 -3.72 3.29 11.15
C PHE A 42 -3.59 4.05 12.47
N ALA A 43 -4.67 4.07 13.26
CA ALA A 43 -4.66 4.64 14.61
C ALA A 43 -4.17 3.60 15.63
N TYR A 44 -3.36 4.03 16.59
CA TYR A 44 -2.93 3.17 17.69
C TYR A 44 -4.05 2.97 18.74
N SER A 45 -4.42 1.71 18.97
CA SER A 45 -5.26 1.26 20.08
C SER A 45 -4.38 0.91 21.29
N ALA A 46 -4.42 1.75 22.33
CA ALA A 46 -3.63 1.55 23.54
C ALA A 46 -4.01 0.29 24.34
N LEU A 47 -5.23 -0.21 24.14
CA LEU A 47 -5.84 -1.25 24.96
C LEU A 47 -5.30 -2.63 24.62
N GLN A 48 -5.25 -2.92 23.33
CA GLN A 48 -4.75 -4.18 22.78
C GLN A 48 -3.35 -4.04 22.20
N ARG A 49 -2.79 -2.82 22.19
CA ARG A 49 -1.52 -2.49 21.53
C ARG A 49 -1.53 -2.93 20.07
N LYS A 50 -2.62 -2.56 19.39
CA LYS A 50 -2.92 -2.88 17.99
C LYS A 50 -3.11 -1.61 17.18
N CYS A 51 -3.01 -1.74 15.87
CA CYS A 51 -3.28 -0.68 14.93
C CYS A 51 -4.65 -0.92 14.30
N VAL A 52 -5.52 0.09 14.31
CA VAL A 52 -6.91 -0.02 13.83
C VAL A 52 -7.18 1.08 12.80
N LYS A 53 -7.86 0.72 11.70
CA LYS A 53 -8.27 1.67 10.67
C LYS A 53 -9.64 1.30 10.12
N ILE A 54 -10.49 2.30 9.93
CA ILE A 54 -11.74 2.16 9.20
C ILE A 54 -11.54 2.62 7.75
N PHE A 55 -11.97 1.79 6.81
CA PHE A 55 -11.96 2.08 5.39
C PHE A 55 -13.38 2.42 4.94
N SER A 56 -13.49 3.44 4.07
CA SER A 56 -14.77 3.95 3.58
C SER A 56 -15.23 3.31 2.27
N ASP A 57 -14.40 2.48 1.64
CA ASP A 57 -14.81 1.70 0.47
C ASP A 57 -15.90 0.71 0.88
N HIS A 58 -16.89 0.56 0.00
CA HIS A 58 -18.00 -0.34 0.20
C HIS A 58 -17.71 -1.62 -0.58
N ILE A 59 -17.40 -2.70 0.12
CA ILE A 59 -17.02 -3.99 -0.46
C ILE A 59 -17.64 -5.14 0.34
N THR A 60 -17.63 -6.34 -0.23
CA THR A 60 -18.14 -7.54 0.44
C THR A 60 -17.25 -7.94 1.62
N GLN A 61 -17.75 -8.77 2.53
CA GLN A 61 -16.98 -9.17 3.72
C GLN A 61 -15.69 -9.92 3.36
N ASN A 62 -15.75 -10.78 2.33
CA ASN A 62 -14.58 -11.53 1.86
C ASN A 62 -13.52 -10.59 1.24
N GLU A 63 -13.96 -9.60 0.47
CA GLU A 63 -13.07 -8.59 -0.10
C GLU A 63 -12.47 -7.69 0.98
N ALA A 64 -13.24 -7.37 2.03
CA ALA A 64 -12.76 -6.60 3.17
C ALA A 64 -11.68 -7.35 3.97
N GLU A 65 -11.87 -8.64 4.21
CA GLU A 65 -10.84 -9.49 4.81
C GLU A 65 -9.59 -9.54 3.94
N ALA A 66 -9.73 -9.76 2.63
CA ALA A 66 -8.60 -9.73 1.70
C ALA A 66 -7.88 -8.37 1.69
N SER A 67 -8.62 -7.27 1.78
CA SER A 67 -8.07 -5.91 1.88
C SER A 67 -7.25 -5.72 3.16
N CYS A 68 -7.77 -6.13 4.32
CA CYS A 68 -7.03 -6.07 5.59
C CYS A 68 -5.73 -6.89 5.54
N GLN A 69 -5.75 -8.04 4.86
CA GLN A 69 -4.58 -8.90 4.68
C GLN A 69 -3.47 -8.26 3.83
N LEU A 70 -3.80 -7.32 2.93
CA LEU A 70 -2.79 -6.52 2.21
C LEU A 70 -1.95 -5.66 3.16
N PHE A 71 -2.50 -5.27 4.31
CA PHE A 71 -1.82 -4.54 5.37
C PHE A 71 -1.23 -5.45 6.45
N SER A 72 -1.12 -6.77 6.19
CA SER A 72 -0.72 -7.77 7.19
C SER A 72 -1.61 -7.76 8.43
N GLY A 73 -2.90 -7.51 8.21
CA GLY A 73 -3.94 -7.46 9.22
C GLY A 73 -5.12 -8.35 8.86
N HIS A 74 -6.18 -8.23 9.66
CA HIS A 74 -7.44 -8.93 9.47
C HIS A 74 -8.59 -7.97 9.74
N LEU A 75 -9.82 -8.35 9.35
CA LEU A 75 -10.99 -7.68 9.89
C LEU A 75 -10.98 -7.78 11.42
N ILE A 76 -11.36 -6.69 12.08
CA ILE A 76 -11.21 -6.56 13.52
C ILE A 76 -12.00 -7.63 14.29
N SER A 77 -11.33 -8.35 15.18
CA SER A 77 -11.95 -9.22 16.16
C SER A 77 -12.32 -8.44 17.42
N VAL A 78 -13.37 -8.89 18.13
CA VAL A 78 -13.86 -8.22 19.35
C VAL A 78 -14.06 -9.25 20.46
N ASP A 79 -13.21 -9.19 21.47
CA ASP A 79 -13.11 -10.19 22.55
C ASP A 79 -13.73 -9.74 23.88
N SER A 80 -14.23 -8.50 23.95
CA SER A 80 -14.71 -7.89 25.18
C SER A 80 -15.65 -6.72 24.90
N ALA A 81 -16.48 -6.38 25.89
CA ALA A 81 -17.37 -5.22 25.82
C ALA A 81 -16.61 -3.89 25.68
N PHE A 82 -15.40 -3.84 26.24
CA PHE A 82 -14.55 -2.67 26.15
C PHE A 82 -13.96 -2.49 24.74
N ARG A 83 -13.47 -3.58 24.13
CA ARG A 83 -13.05 -3.59 22.72
C ARG A 83 -14.21 -3.25 21.78
N ASN A 84 -15.42 -3.73 22.09
CA ASN A 84 -16.63 -3.36 21.34
C ASN A 84 -16.90 -1.85 21.37
N ALA A 85 -16.79 -1.21 22.54
CA ALA A 85 -16.99 0.22 22.66
C ALA A 85 -15.96 1.03 21.85
N GLU A 86 -14.71 0.56 21.78
CA GLU A 86 -13.67 1.17 20.95
C GLU A 86 -14.01 1.06 19.45
N VAL A 87 -14.29 -0.16 18.96
CA VAL A 87 -14.67 -0.39 17.54
C VAL A 87 -15.91 0.43 17.17
N HIS A 88 -16.91 0.45 18.04
CA HIS A 88 -18.11 1.26 17.87
C HIS A 88 -17.79 2.74 17.67
N ASN A 89 -16.84 3.29 18.43
CA ASN A 89 -16.43 4.69 18.30
C ASN A 89 -15.73 4.96 16.95
N PHE A 90 -14.91 4.03 16.44
CA PHE A 90 -14.35 4.15 15.09
C PHE A 90 -15.44 4.21 14.02
N VAL A 91 -16.44 3.32 14.09
CA VAL A 91 -17.57 3.30 13.14
C VAL A 91 -18.44 4.55 13.28
N ARG A 92 -18.77 4.94 14.51
CA ARG A 92 -19.57 6.13 14.81
C ARG A 92 -18.95 7.40 14.24
N ASN A 93 -17.64 7.55 14.42
CA ASN A 93 -16.91 8.75 14.02
C ASN A 93 -16.58 8.79 12.52
N GLN A 94 -16.88 7.75 11.75
CA GLN A 94 -16.75 7.76 10.30
C GLN A 94 -18.06 8.23 9.66
N PRO A 95 -18.14 9.44 9.07
CA PRO A 95 -19.40 10.02 8.60
C PRO A 95 -20.04 9.20 7.48
N SER A 96 -19.22 8.69 6.57
CA SER A 96 -19.64 7.92 5.39
C SER A 96 -20.13 6.50 5.69
N CYS A 97 -19.98 6.01 6.93
CA CYS A 97 -20.28 4.63 7.28
C CYS A 97 -21.48 4.56 8.24
N GLY A 98 -22.53 3.84 7.83
CA GLY A 98 -23.69 3.51 8.66
C GLY A 98 -23.53 2.18 9.41
N LYS A 99 -22.88 1.21 8.76
CA LYS A 99 -22.41 -0.05 9.34
C LYS A 99 -21.02 -0.32 8.81
N ALA A 100 -20.23 -1.11 9.54
CA ALA A 100 -18.94 -1.58 9.05
C ALA A 100 -18.73 -3.06 9.36
N TRP A 101 -18.14 -3.78 8.42
CA TRP A 101 -17.68 -5.15 8.62
C TRP A 101 -16.70 -5.23 9.79
N ILE A 102 -16.95 -6.21 10.65
CA ILE A 102 -16.02 -6.72 11.66
C ILE A 102 -15.74 -8.19 11.32
N GLY A 103 -14.69 -8.78 11.89
CA GLY A 103 -14.19 -10.10 11.46
C GLY A 103 -15.08 -11.29 11.81
N VAL A 104 -16.26 -11.10 12.40
CA VAL A 104 -17.11 -12.25 12.78
C VAL A 104 -17.93 -12.71 11.58
N ALA A 105 -17.86 -14.00 11.29
CA ALA A 105 -18.69 -14.65 10.29
C ALA A 105 -19.24 -15.97 10.82
N TRP A 106 -20.45 -16.33 10.38
CA TRP A 106 -20.98 -17.65 10.60
C TRP A 106 -20.31 -18.66 9.67
N SER A 107 -19.68 -19.68 10.24
CA SER A 107 -19.03 -20.75 9.49
C SER A 107 -19.04 -22.04 10.28
N ASN A 108 -19.31 -23.17 9.60
CA ASN A 108 -19.31 -24.50 10.20
C ASN A 108 -20.19 -24.64 11.46
N GLY A 109 -21.34 -23.98 11.48
CA GLY A 109 -22.34 -24.12 12.54
C GLY A 109 -22.11 -23.22 13.76
N SER A 110 -21.13 -22.31 13.74
CA SER A 110 -20.91 -21.32 14.79
C SER A 110 -20.36 -20.00 14.25
N TYR A 111 -20.43 -18.94 15.06
CA TYR A 111 -19.74 -17.68 14.77
C TYR A 111 -18.25 -17.80 15.10
N ARG A 112 -17.40 -17.29 14.20
CA ARG A 112 -15.93 -17.35 14.30
C ARG A 112 -15.32 -16.04 13.79
N TRP A 113 -14.17 -15.67 14.34
CA TRP A 113 -13.38 -14.54 13.84
C TRP A 113 -12.50 -14.98 12.66
N THR A 114 -12.36 -14.13 11.65
CA THR A 114 -11.56 -14.40 10.43
C THR A 114 -10.07 -14.49 10.71
N ASP A 115 -9.58 -13.78 11.73
CA ASP A 115 -8.19 -13.82 12.22
C ASP A 115 -7.86 -15.11 13.03
N GLY A 116 -8.83 -16.00 13.24
CA GLY A 116 -8.67 -17.21 14.03
C GLY A 116 -8.76 -17.02 15.55
N THR A 117 -9.00 -15.78 16.04
CA THR A 117 -9.21 -15.50 17.46
C THR A 117 -10.39 -16.31 18.00
N PRO A 118 -10.31 -16.89 19.21
CA PRO A 118 -11.43 -17.60 19.81
C PRO A 118 -12.66 -16.71 20.02
N PHE A 119 -13.83 -17.15 19.55
CA PHE A 119 -15.10 -16.44 19.75
C PHE A 119 -15.59 -16.57 21.20
N ARG A 120 -15.21 -15.60 22.06
CA ARG A 120 -15.50 -15.61 23.50
C ARG A 120 -16.49 -14.54 23.95
N TYR A 121 -16.77 -13.57 23.10
CA TYR A 121 -17.62 -12.43 23.38
C TYR A 121 -18.67 -12.30 22.28
N ASN A 122 -19.93 -12.18 22.68
CA ASN A 122 -21.06 -12.07 21.78
C ASN A 122 -21.82 -10.79 22.12
N ASN A 123 -21.96 -9.91 21.14
CA ASN A 123 -22.70 -8.67 21.27
C ASN A 123 -23.71 -8.44 20.15
N PHE A 124 -24.16 -9.52 19.50
CA PHE A 124 -25.23 -9.47 18.51
C PHE A 124 -26.56 -8.99 19.12
N ALA A 125 -27.29 -8.16 18.38
CA ALA A 125 -28.63 -7.74 18.73
C ALA A 125 -29.55 -8.95 18.91
N THR A 126 -30.50 -8.87 19.85
CA THR A 126 -31.44 -9.97 20.14
C THR A 126 -32.34 -10.29 18.94
N LYS A 127 -32.59 -9.31 18.08
CA LYS A 127 -33.27 -9.47 16.80
C LYS A 127 -32.26 -9.20 15.69
N LEU A 128 -31.72 -10.28 15.14
CA LEU A 128 -30.83 -10.23 13.98
C LEU A 128 -31.62 -10.05 12.70
N SER A 129 -31.12 -9.21 11.79
CA SER A 129 -31.71 -9.06 10.47
C SER A 129 -31.54 -10.33 9.62
N GLU A 130 -30.34 -10.91 9.60
CA GLU A 130 -30.00 -12.15 8.89
C GLU A 130 -29.18 -13.08 9.81
N PRO A 131 -29.82 -13.93 10.63
CA PRO A 131 -29.10 -14.83 11.53
C PRO A 131 -28.23 -15.82 10.75
N LYS A 132 -27.06 -16.19 11.30
CA LYS A 132 -26.09 -17.09 10.68
C LYS A 132 -25.44 -16.53 9.40
N ALA A 133 -25.15 -15.23 9.39
CA ALA A 133 -24.46 -14.54 8.30
C ALA A 133 -23.18 -13.85 8.80
N CYS A 134 -22.76 -12.74 8.17
CA CYS A 134 -21.58 -11.98 8.54
C CYS A 134 -21.94 -10.83 9.49
N GLY A 135 -21.10 -10.57 10.49
CA GLY A 135 -21.37 -9.56 11.49
C GLY A 135 -20.83 -8.18 11.14
N VAL A 136 -21.58 -7.17 11.55
CA VAL A 136 -21.25 -5.75 11.39
C VAL A 136 -21.39 -5.01 12.70
N SER A 137 -20.56 -4.00 12.92
CA SER A 137 -20.80 -2.99 13.96
C SER A 137 -21.66 -1.88 13.37
N GLU A 138 -22.75 -1.53 14.07
CA GLU A 138 -23.63 -0.43 13.67
C GLU A 138 -23.14 0.92 14.22
N LYS A 139 -23.50 2.02 13.55
CA LYS A 139 -23.07 3.37 13.95
C LYS A 139 -23.78 3.89 15.21
N TYR A 140 -25.07 3.61 15.32
CA TYR A 140 -25.93 4.20 16.36
C TYR A 140 -26.09 3.27 17.56
N ASP A 141 -26.16 1.98 17.29
CA ASP A 141 -26.36 0.95 18.31
C ASP A 141 -25.03 0.33 18.71
N TYR A 142 -24.82 0.16 20.02
CA TYR A 142 -23.59 -0.44 20.57
C TYR A 142 -23.54 -1.97 20.39
N VAL A 143 -24.40 -2.55 19.56
CA VAL A 143 -24.54 -4.00 19.31
C VAL A 143 -24.13 -4.32 17.87
N TRP A 144 -23.87 -5.60 17.62
CA TRP A 144 -23.63 -6.10 16.27
C TRP A 144 -24.94 -6.50 15.60
N ASP A 145 -24.99 -6.36 14.30
CA ASP A 145 -26.03 -6.97 13.45
C ASP A 145 -25.39 -8.06 12.59
N SER A 146 -26.21 -8.99 12.09
CA SER A 146 -25.80 -10.07 11.21
C SER A 146 -26.50 -9.84 9.88
N VAL A 147 -25.74 -9.59 8.82
CA VAL A 147 -26.25 -9.23 7.49
C VAL A 147 -25.64 -10.15 6.43
N SER A 148 -26.25 -10.19 5.24
CA SER A 148 -25.71 -10.96 4.10
C SER A 148 -24.26 -10.56 3.80
N CYS A 149 -23.35 -11.53 3.78
CA CYS A 149 -21.92 -11.33 3.53
C CYS A 149 -21.60 -10.68 2.17
N SER A 150 -22.57 -10.68 1.24
CA SER A 150 -22.47 -10.08 -0.08
C SER A 150 -22.89 -8.61 -0.12
N GLN A 151 -23.27 -8.00 1.02
CA GLN A 151 -23.49 -6.55 1.07
C GLN A 151 -22.18 -5.79 0.90
N GLU A 152 -22.24 -4.61 0.29
CA GLU A 152 -21.09 -3.73 0.15
C GLU A 152 -21.13 -2.68 1.26
N LEU A 153 -20.20 -2.79 2.22
CA LEU A 153 -20.15 -1.93 3.40
C LEU A 153 -18.70 -1.48 3.67
N CYS A 154 -18.57 -0.40 4.44
CA CYS A 154 -17.31 -0.05 5.08
C CYS A 154 -16.75 -1.22 5.90
N TYR A 155 -15.49 -1.14 6.29
CA TYR A 155 -14.85 -2.22 7.07
C TYR A 155 -13.78 -1.70 8.00
N VAL A 156 -13.55 -2.42 9.10
CA VAL A 156 -12.55 -2.08 10.11
C VAL A 156 -11.46 -3.14 10.12
N CYS A 157 -10.23 -2.73 9.79
CA CYS A 157 -9.06 -3.59 9.86
C CYS A 157 -8.31 -3.41 11.18
N GLU A 158 -7.71 -4.49 11.66
CA GLU A 158 -6.69 -4.48 12.71
C GLU A 158 -5.38 -5.10 12.22
N LYS A 159 -4.24 -4.57 12.68
CA LYS A 159 -2.92 -5.19 12.52
C LYS A 159 -2.07 -5.03 13.77
N SER A 160 -0.99 -5.80 13.86
CA SER A 160 -0.01 -5.66 14.94
C SER A 160 0.79 -4.37 14.80
N ILE A 161 1.35 -3.88 15.92
CA ILE A 161 2.30 -2.77 15.88
C ILE A 161 3.61 -3.22 15.23
N ASN A 162 4.34 -2.28 14.61
CA ASN A 162 5.64 -2.51 13.99
C ASN A 162 5.65 -3.61 12.93
N THR A 163 4.56 -3.77 12.18
CA THR A 163 4.50 -4.62 10.98
C THR A 163 4.49 -3.73 9.74
N PRO A 164 5.66 -3.16 9.36
CA PRO A 164 5.75 -2.42 8.11
C PRO A 164 5.54 -3.40 6.95
N SER A 165 4.83 -2.95 5.94
CA SER A 165 4.44 -3.77 4.81
C SER A 165 5.02 -3.26 3.49
N ASP A 166 5.68 -2.11 3.51
CA ASP A 166 6.49 -1.53 2.43
C ASP A 166 7.45 -0.46 2.99
N CYS A 167 8.23 0.16 2.10
CA CYS A 167 9.18 1.21 2.47
C CYS A 167 8.52 2.53 2.89
N MET A 168 7.27 2.79 2.51
CA MET A 168 6.56 3.99 2.96
C MET A 168 6.20 3.85 4.44
N ASP A 169 5.74 2.67 4.87
CA ASP A 169 5.53 2.36 6.29
C ASP A 169 6.83 2.53 7.11
N LEU A 170 7.96 2.06 6.57
CA LEU A 170 9.28 2.21 7.21
C LEU A 170 9.72 3.67 7.32
N LYS A 171 9.47 4.48 6.29
CA LYS A 171 9.73 5.92 6.32
C LYS A 171 8.87 6.62 7.37
N GLU A 172 7.58 6.29 7.45
CA GLU A 172 6.69 6.80 8.51
C GLU A 172 7.15 6.38 9.92
N ALA A 173 7.83 5.24 10.04
CA ALA A 173 8.49 4.81 11.28
C ALA A 173 9.74 5.62 11.64
N GLY A 174 10.14 6.58 10.80
CA GLY A 174 11.31 7.44 11.01
C GLY A 174 12.60 6.91 10.40
N ASN A 175 12.56 5.87 9.56
CA ASN A 175 13.74 5.42 8.83
C ASN A 175 14.00 6.36 7.64
N THR A 176 15.19 6.96 7.59
CA THR A 176 15.54 7.99 6.58
C THR A 176 16.71 7.61 5.69
N GLU A 177 17.38 6.49 5.97
CA GLU A 177 18.56 6.05 5.21
C GLU A 177 18.18 4.98 4.19
N SER A 178 18.69 5.10 2.97
CA SER A 178 18.47 4.08 1.95
C SER A 178 19.19 2.78 2.34
N GLY A 179 18.57 1.62 2.09
CA GLY A 179 19.17 0.35 2.50
C GLY A 179 18.22 -0.84 2.42
N THR A 180 18.70 -1.99 2.85
CA THR A 180 17.88 -3.21 2.96
C THR A 180 17.12 -3.20 4.29
N TYR A 181 15.81 -3.43 4.22
CA TYR A 181 14.91 -3.50 5.36
C TYR A 181 14.05 -4.78 5.28
N GLU A 182 13.42 -5.15 6.40
CA GLU A 182 12.43 -6.22 6.44
C GLU A 182 11.01 -5.65 6.46
N VAL A 183 10.15 -6.17 5.60
CA VAL A 183 8.71 -5.87 5.58
C VAL A 183 7.91 -7.17 5.64
N SER A 184 6.71 -7.11 6.20
CA SER A 184 5.82 -8.25 6.23
C SER A 184 5.36 -8.62 4.82
N ASP A 185 5.40 -9.91 4.50
CA ASP A 185 4.83 -10.46 3.27
C ASP A 185 3.29 -10.61 3.34
N GLY A 186 2.70 -10.40 4.51
CA GLY A 186 1.28 -10.52 4.78
C GLY A 186 0.77 -11.96 4.91
N ASP A 187 1.66 -12.95 4.85
CA ASP A 187 1.41 -14.38 5.16
C ASP A 187 2.03 -14.78 6.50
N GLY A 188 2.45 -13.78 7.29
CA GLY A 188 3.07 -13.96 8.59
C GLY A 188 4.59 -14.12 8.56
N ASN A 189 5.23 -13.97 7.39
CA ASN A 189 6.69 -13.95 7.29
C ASN A 189 7.20 -12.54 6.98
N MET A 190 8.50 -12.36 7.18
CA MET A 190 9.21 -11.14 6.83
C MET A 190 9.99 -11.37 5.53
N LYS A 191 10.02 -10.36 4.67
CA LYS A 191 10.73 -10.34 3.40
C LYS A 191 11.65 -9.14 3.35
N GLN A 192 12.89 -9.38 2.94
CA GLN A 192 13.83 -8.30 2.71
C GLN A 192 13.48 -7.52 1.44
N VAL A 193 13.57 -6.20 1.52
CA VAL A 193 13.34 -5.27 0.42
C VAL A 193 14.39 -4.17 0.48
N TYR A 194 14.72 -3.58 -0.67
CA TYR A 194 15.56 -2.38 -0.68
C TYR A 194 14.67 -1.14 -0.71
N CYS A 195 14.89 -0.25 0.25
CA CYS A 195 14.19 1.02 0.35
C CYS A 195 15.09 2.17 -0.09
N ASP A 196 14.59 2.95 -1.05
CA ASP A 196 15.16 4.25 -1.37
C ASP A 196 14.42 5.31 -0.53
N MET A 197 15.13 5.84 0.47
CA MET A 197 14.61 6.79 1.45
C MET A 197 14.99 8.23 1.12
N GLU A 198 15.67 8.47 0.01
CA GLU A 198 16.25 9.78 -0.33
C GLU A 198 15.58 10.39 -1.56
N THR A 199 15.33 9.60 -2.60
CA THR A 199 14.81 10.10 -3.87
C THR A 199 13.41 10.67 -3.69
N GLN A 200 13.22 11.94 -4.06
CA GLN A 200 11.93 12.64 -4.01
C GLN A 200 11.19 12.49 -2.67
N GLY A 201 11.93 12.56 -1.57
CA GLY A 201 11.38 12.44 -0.22
C GLY A 201 11.29 11.01 0.31
N GLY A 202 11.71 9.99 -0.44
CA GLY A 202 11.85 8.62 0.05
C GLY A 202 10.56 7.84 0.25
N GLY A 203 10.68 6.62 0.77
CA GLY A 203 9.57 5.67 0.96
C GLY A 203 9.38 4.73 -0.23
N TRP A 204 10.32 4.75 -1.18
CA TRP A 204 10.25 3.96 -2.39
C TRP A 204 10.69 2.53 -2.14
N THR A 205 9.79 1.58 -2.40
CA THR A 205 10.14 0.16 -2.43
C THR A 205 10.72 -0.18 -3.79
N VAL A 206 12.01 -0.53 -3.85
CA VAL A 206 12.65 -0.91 -5.11
C VAL A 206 12.22 -2.33 -5.47
N ILE A 207 11.51 -2.47 -6.60
CA ILE A 207 10.98 -3.76 -7.04
C ILE A 207 11.88 -4.47 -8.05
N GLN A 208 12.71 -3.70 -8.75
CA GLN A 208 13.65 -4.20 -9.74
C GLN A 208 14.85 -3.25 -9.82
N ARG A 209 16.06 -3.81 -9.91
CA ARG A 209 17.27 -3.03 -10.22
C ARG A 209 18.19 -3.79 -11.18
N ARG A 210 18.67 -3.09 -12.22
CA ARG A 210 19.74 -3.52 -13.16
C ARG A 210 20.92 -2.56 -13.09
N GLU A 211 22.13 -3.08 -13.03
CA GLU A 211 23.34 -2.26 -12.90
C GLU A 211 24.48 -2.77 -13.81
N ASN A 212 24.83 -4.06 -13.74
CA ASN A 212 25.99 -4.62 -14.45
C ASN A 212 25.66 -5.74 -15.46
N GLY A 213 24.40 -6.17 -15.52
CA GLY A 213 23.93 -7.20 -16.44
C GLY A 213 24.41 -8.63 -16.14
N LYS A 214 25.02 -8.89 -14.97
CA LYS A 214 25.51 -10.22 -14.59
C LYS A 214 24.37 -11.16 -14.19
N LEU A 215 23.33 -10.64 -13.56
CA LEU A 215 22.15 -11.42 -13.22
C LEU A 215 21.30 -11.61 -14.47
N ARG A 216 21.04 -12.87 -14.81
CA ARG A 216 20.12 -13.22 -15.89
C ARG A 216 18.67 -13.11 -15.43
N PHE A 217 17.88 -12.36 -16.22
CA PHE A 217 16.44 -12.17 -16.03
C PHE A 217 15.61 -12.95 -17.07
N TRP A 218 16.16 -13.25 -18.25
CA TRP A 218 15.36 -13.78 -19.36
C TRP A 218 15.00 -15.26 -19.20
N ASP A 219 15.89 -16.08 -18.63
CA ASP A 219 15.81 -17.54 -18.47
C ASP A 219 15.28 -17.96 -17.09
N ARG A 220 14.26 -17.25 -16.58
CA ARG A 220 13.65 -17.52 -15.26
C ARG A 220 12.24 -18.07 -15.35
N THR A 221 11.92 -19.00 -14.44
CA THR A 221 10.63 -19.68 -14.35
C THR A 221 9.53 -18.79 -13.75
N TRP A 222 8.29 -19.25 -13.84
CA TRP A 222 7.15 -18.60 -13.19
C TRP A 222 7.36 -18.46 -11.69
N ASP A 223 7.79 -19.54 -11.03
CA ASP A 223 8.02 -19.56 -9.59
C ASP A 223 9.16 -18.64 -9.17
N GLU A 224 10.23 -18.50 -9.97
CA GLU A 224 11.30 -17.54 -9.70
C GLU A 224 10.79 -16.09 -9.79
N TYR A 225 10.00 -15.74 -10.81
CA TYR A 225 9.41 -14.40 -10.90
C TYR A 225 8.33 -14.14 -9.85
N LYS A 226 7.59 -15.16 -9.45
CA LYS A 226 6.60 -15.11 -8.37
C LYS A 226 7.24 -14.75 -7.03
N ASN A 227 8.30 -15.48 -6.66
CA ASN A 227 8.95 -15.37 -5.36
C ASN A 227 10.05 -14.29 -5.31
N GLY A 228 10.68 -13.99 -6.43
CA GLY A 228 11.82 -13.09 -6.54
C GLY A 228 13.15 -13.82 -6.68
N PHE A 229 14.16 -13.12 -7.21
CA PHE A 229 15.51 -13.64 -7.42
C PHE A 229 16.55 -12.51 -7.46
N GLY A 230 17.82 -12.87 -7.34
CA GLY A 230 18.93 -11.92 -7.29
C GLY A 230 19.37 -11.62 -5.86
N SER A 231 20.12 -10.52 -5.69
CA SER A 231 20.65 -10.12 -4.40
C SER A 231 20.37 -8.65 -4.16
N LEU A 232 19.82 -8.34 -2.98
CA LEU A 232 19.59 -6.98 -2.53
C LEU A 232 20.93 -6.29 -2.23
N CYS A 233 20.93 -4.96 -2.23
CA CYS A 233 22.11 -4.10 -2.25
C CYS A 233 22.90 -4.05 -0.93
N GLU A 234 23.37 -5.19 -0.43
CA GLU A 234 24.33 -5.29 0.67
C GLU A 234 25.77 -5.00 0.20
N VAL A 235 26.04 -5.07 -1.11
CA VAL A 235 27.33 -4.77 -1.76
C VAL A 235 27.07 -3.95 -3.04
N GLU A 236 28.03 -3.13 -3.47
CA GLU A 236 28.00 -2.47 -4.79
C GLU A 236 27.65 -3.46 -5.92
N ASN A 237 26.87 -3.02 -6.92
CA ASN A 237 26.39 -3.81 -8.07
C ASN A 237 25.27 -4.82 -7.81
N CYS A 238 24.21 -4.41 -7.12
CA CYS A 238 23.04 -5.25 -6.91
C CYS A 238 22.13 -5.34 -8.15
N GLU A 239 21.66 -6.55 -8.41
CA GLU A 239 20.61 -6.80 -9.39
C GLU A 239 19.61 -7.77 -8.80
N PHE A 240 18.32 -7.47 -8.91
CA PHE A 240 17.26 -8.33 -8.38
C PHE A 240 15.89 -8.04 -9.00
N TRP A 241 14.99 -9.01 -8.85
CA TRP A 241 13.55 -8.90 -8.99
C TRP A 241 12.93 -9.28 -7.64
N ILE A 242 12.13 -8.41 -7.04
CA ILE A 242 11.63 -8.62 -5.67
C ILE A 242 10.56 -9.73 -5.58
N GLY A 243 9.88 -10.06 -6.68
CA GLY A 243 8.84 -11.08 -6.75
C GLY A 243 7.44 -10.52 -7.00
N ASN A 244 6.67 -11.18 -7.86
CA ASN A 244 5.35 -10.69 -8.29
C ASN A 244 4.32 -10.70 -7.15
N GLU A 245 4.38 -11.63 -6.20
CA GLU A 245 3.42 -11.67 -5.08
C GLU A 245 3.51 -10.41 -4.21
N ILE A 246 4.72 -10.04 -3.80
CA ILE A 246 4.91 -8.84 -2.98
C ILE A 246 4.62 -7.56 -3.77
N ILE A 247 4.98 -7.50 -5.06
CA ILE A 247 4.60 -6.37 -5.93
C ILE A 247 3.08 -6.24 -6.03
N SER A 248 2.37 -7.37 -6.22
CA SER A 248 0.92 -7.39 -6.30
C SER A 248 0.27 -6.90 -5.00
N ARG A 249 0.75 -7.36 -3.84
CA ARG A 249 0.25 -6.89 -2.55
C ARG A 249 0.49 -5.41 -2.34
N ILE A 250 1.74 -4.95 -2.46
CA ILE A 250 2.10 -3.54 -2.23
C ILE A 250 1.29 -2.66 -3.18
N SER A 251 1.20 -3.03 -4.46
CA SER A 251 0.46 -2.24 -5.45
C SER A 251 -1.08 -2.30 -5.32
N SER A 252 -1.61 -3.14 -4.42
CA SER A 252 -3.05 -3.25 -4.16
C SER A 252 -3.50 -2.53 -2.89
N LYS A 253 -2.57 -2.02 -2.06
CA LYS A 253 -2.90 -1.30 -0.81
C LYS A 253 -3.64 0.01 -1.04
N ASP A 254 -3.38 0.66 -2.17
CA ASP A 254 -4.02 1.91 -2.57
C ASP A 254 -4.40 1.80 -4.06
N ASN A 255 -5.43 2.54 -4.46
CA ASN A 255 -5.84 2.66 -5.86
C ASN A 255 -4.92 3.61 -6.67
N SER A 256 -4.01 4.33 -6.02
CA SER A 256 -3.22 5.43 -6.59
C SER A 256 -1.70 5.25 -6.47
N VAL A 257 -1.25 3.99 -6.45
CA VAL A 257 0.17 3.65 -6.34
C VAL A 257 0.98 4.23 -7.49
N THR A 258 2.12 4.82 -7.14
CA THR A 258 3.08 5.36 -8.10
C THR A 258 4.19 4.36 -8.39
N LEU A 259 4.35 3.98 -9.64
CA LEU A 259 5.56 3.35 -10.16
C LEU A 259 6.46 4.44 -10.74
N ARG A 260 7.72 4.45 -10.32
CA ARG A 260 8.78 5.27 -10.90
C ARG A 260 9.80 4.38 -11.59
N VAL A 261 10.18 4.76 -12.80
CA VAL A 261 11.22 4.10 -13.57
C VAL A 261 12.36 5.09 -13.76
N ASP A 262 13.51 4.77 -13.20
CA ASP A 262 14.74 5.53 -13.29
C ASP A 262 15.71 4.83 -14.25
N LEU A 263 16.28 5.62 -15.16
CA LEU A 263 17.16 5.17 -16.24
C LEU A 263 18.43 6.02 -16.25
N TRP A 264 19.58 5.35 -16.40
CA TRP A 264 20.87 6.01 -16.65
C TRP A 264 21.47 5.48 -17.94
N GLY A 265 22.07 6.36 -18.75
CA GLY A 265 22.86 5.96 -19.90
C GLY A 265 22.61 6.76 -21.16
N ASP A 266 23.43 6.47 -22.17
CA ASP A 266 23.44 7.12 -23.49
C ASP A 266 22.34 6.62 -24.45
N ARG A 267 21.41 5.80 -23.96
CA ARG A 267 20.39 5.10 -24.78
C ARG A 267 18.98 5.66 -24.68
N ALA A 268 18.75 6.64 -23.80
CA ALA A 268 17.49 7.35 -23.78
C ALA A 268 17.39 8.34 -24.96
N PRO A 269 16.19 8.64 -25.48
CA PRO A 269 16.02 9.62 -26.56
C PRO A 269 16.64 10.96 -26.16
N TYR A 270 17.46 11.54 -27.04
CA TYR A 270 18.23 12.77 -26.82
C TYR A 270 19.40 12.67 -25.83
N SER A 271 19.76 11.47 -25.39
CA SER A 271 20.97 11.26 -24.59
C SER A 271 22.22 11.30 -25.46
N SER A 272 23.28 11.91 -24.93
CA SER A 272 24.59 11.99 -25.59
C SER A 272 25.75 11.60 -24.66
N HIS A 273 25.49 11.38 -23.37
CA HIS A 273 26.50 11.00 -22.39
C HIS A 273 26.10 9.74 -21.63
N ALA A 274 27.09 8.90 -21.34
CA ALA A 274 26.90 7.63 -20.63
C ALA A 274 26.32 7.75 -19.20
N ASN A 275 26.23 8.96 -18.65
CA ASN A 275 25.71 9.23 -17.31
C ASN A 275 24.45 10.10 -17.32
N ASP A 276 23.85 10.35 -18.50
CA ASP A 276 22.58 11.07 -18.56
C ASP A 276 21.51 10.29 -17.79
N TYR A 277 20.65 11.02 -17.08
CA TYR A 277 19.64 10.48 -16.18
C TYR A 277 18.23 10.86 -16.63
N TYR A 278 17.34 9.87 -16.65
CA TYR A 278 15.96 10.00 -17.08
C TYR A 278 15.05 9.27 -16.10
N TYR A 279 13.83 9.79 -15.91
CA TYR A 279 12.83 9.08 -15.13
C TYR A 279 11.42 9.31 -15.66
N SER A 280 10.50 8.42 -15.33
CA SER A 280 9.06 8.61 -15.56
C SER A 280 8.22 7.98 -14.46
N GLU A 281 7.06 8.58 -14.18
CA GLU A 281 6.11 8.05 -13.20
C GLU A 281 4.77 7.65 -13.81
N TYR A 282 4.20 6.60 -13.23
CA TYR A 282 2.98 5.97 -13.69
C TYR A 282 2.09 5.62 -12.51
N THR A 283 0.77 5.61 -12.70
CA THR A 283 -0.14 4.88 -11.82
C THR A 283 0.01 3.39 -12.12
N PHE A 284 0.17 2.56 -11.09
CA PHE A 284 0.51 1.15 -11.24
C PHE A 284 -0.31 0.24 -10.32
N LYS A 285 -0.71 -0.90 -10.85
CA LYS A 285 -1.22 -2.04 -10.08
C LYS A 285 -0.80 -3.34 -10.76
N LEU A 286 -0.46 -4.34 -9.97
CA LEU A 286 -0.24 -5.70 -10.44
C LEU A 286 -1.29 -6.60 -9.81
N ASP A 287 -2.12 -7.24 -10.63
CA ASP A 287 -3.08 -8.21 -10.12
C ASP A 287 -2.39 -9.42 -9.50
N ASN A 288 -3.14 -10.25 -8.78
CA ASN A 288 -2.61 -11.46 -8.14
C ASN A 288 -2.36 -12.60 -9.14
N GLU A 289 -1.87 -13.73 -8.63
CA GLU A 289 -1.51 -14.89 -9.44
C GLU A 289 -2.70 -15.50 -10.22
N SER A 290 -3.91 -15.52 -9.63
CA SER A 290 -5.09 -16.10 -10.30
C SER A 290 -5.48 -15.31 -11.56
N SER A 291 -5.11 -14.04 -11.63
CA SER A 291 -5.22 -13.17 -12.80
C SER A 291 -3.90 -13.07 -13.60
N ASN A 292 -3.00 -14.05 -13.45
CA ASN A 292 -1.70 -14.12 -14.13
C ASN A 292 -0.82 -12.87 -13.95
N PHE A 293 -0.87 -12.21 -12.80
CA PHE A 293 -0.14 -10.96 -12.54
C PHE A 293 -0.33 -9.92 -13.64
N THR A 294 -1.58 -9.70 -14.06
CA THR A 294 -1.90 -8.71 -15.09
C THR A 294 -1.52 -7.30 -14.62
N ILE A 295 -0.73 -6.60 -15.42
CA ILE A 295 -0.30 -5.22 -15.11
C ILE A 295 -1.40 -4.23 -15.48
N HIS A 296 -1.64 -3.24 -14.62
CA HIS A 296 -2.40 -2.03 -14.94
C HIS A 296 -1.47 -0.86 -14.77
N ILE A 297 -1.17 -0.17 -15.87
CA ILE A 297 -0.23 0.94 -15.89
C ILE A 297 -0.78 2.08 -16.71
N LYS A 298 -0.72 3.29 -16.17
CA LYS A 298 -1.20 4.52 -16.82
C LYS A 298 -0.20 5.64 -16.55
N GLU A 299 0.06 6.46 -17.55
CA GLU A 299 0.84 7.68 -17.36
C GLU A 299 0.13 8.62 -16.37
N LYS A 300 0.89 9.22 -15.46
CA LYS A 300 0.36 10.29 -14.61
C LYS A 300 0.10 11.55 -15.44
N TRP A 301 -0.94 12.31 -15.11
CA TRP A 301 -1.24 13.59 -15.77
C TRP A 301 -1.15 14.77 -14.77
N PRO A 302 -0.43 15.86 -15.11
CA PRO A 302 0.44 16.01 -16.28
C PRO A 302 1.62 15.02 -16.25
N GLY A 303 2.15 14.65 -17.41
CA GLY A 303 3.27 13.70 -17.54
C GLY A 303 4.44 14.08 -16.63
N VAL A 304 4.97 13.11 -15.88
CA VAL A 304 6.04 13.31 -14.89
C VAL A 304 7.32 12.65 -15.40
N GLY A 305 8.38 13.46 -15.50
CA GLY A 305 9.70 13.02 -15.96
C GLY A 305 9.90 13.15 -17.47
N ASN A 306 10.96 12.52 -17.98
CA ASN A 306 11.47 12.66 -19.34
C ASN A 306 11.96 11.34 -19.97
N ALA A 307 11.77 10.20 -19.30
CA ALA A 307 12.16 8.89 -19.86
C ALA A 307 11.17 8.39 -20.92
N SER A 308 9.89 8.73 -20.78
CA SER A 308 8.86 8.43 -21.78
C SER A 308 8.77 9.54 -22.83
N THR A 309 9.17 9.25 -24.07
CA THR A 309 9.13 10.24 -25.18
C THR A 309 8.73 9.64 -26.55
N GLY A 310 8.05 8.48 -26.61
CA GLY A 310 7.76 7.86 -27.92
C GLY A 310 6.68 6.78 -28.00
N TRP A 311 6.51 6.26 -29.22
CA TRP A 311 5.46 5.33 -29.67
C TRP A 311 5.48 3.92 -28.99
N TYR A 312 6.42 3.64 -28.08
CA TYR A 312 6.63 2.35 -27.42
C TYR A 312 6.85 2.46 -25.90
N ASP A 313 6.13 3.37 -25.25
CA ASP A 313 6.17 3.52 -23.78
C ASP A 313 5.66 2.25 -23.06
N ILE A 314 6.07 2.07 -21.81
CA ILE A 314 5.69 0.93 -20.94
C ILE A 314 4.17 0.80 -20.79
N THR A 315 3.43 1.89 -21.00
CA THR A 315 1.97 1.97 -21.00
C THR A 315 1.30 1.05 -22.03
N TYR A 316 1.97 0.63 -23.10
CA TYR A 316 1.45 -0.38 -24.04
C TYR A 316 1.31 -1.78 -23.41
N SER A 317 2.01 -2.02 -22.30
CA SER A 317 1.86 -3.24 -21.51
C SER A 317 0.59 -3.24 -20.67
N ASN A 318 -0.16 -2.13 -20.60
CA ASN A 318 -1.38 -2.04 -19.82
C ASN A 318 -2.37 -3.17 -20.15
N ARG A 319 -2.85 -3.85 -19.11
CA ARG A 319 -3.73 -5.03 -19.13
C ARG A 319 -3.13 -6.28 -19.75
N ARG A 320 -1.81 -6.36 -19.91
CA ARG A 320 -1.14 -7.58 -20.40
C ARG A 320 -0.84 -8.52 -19.23
N PRO A 321 -1.10 -9.83 -19.38
CA PRO A 321 -0.75 -10.82 -18.37
C PRO A 321 0.77 -11.07 -18.37
N PHE A 322 1.35 -11.27 -17.19
CA PHE A 322 2.77 -11.60 -17.08
C PHE A 322 3.08 -12.94 -17.75
N SER A 323 4.29 -13.12 -18.29
CA SER A 323 4.68 -14.37 -18.96
C SER A 323 6.12 -14.74 -18.63
N THR A 324 6.40 -16.03 -18.40
CA THR A 324 7.73 -16.64 -18.19
C THR A 324 8.09 -17.63 -19.30
N ILE A 325 9.30 -18.21 -19.31
CA ILE A 325 9.71 -19.19 -20.35
C ILE A 325 8.89 -20.48 -20.29
N ASP A 326 8.38 -20.80 -19.11
CA ASP A 326 7.63 -22.00 -18.76
C ASP A 326 6.12 -21.75 -18.61
N ARG A 327 5.67 -20.49 -18.60
CA ARG A 327 4.26 -20.10 -18.57
C ARG A 327 4.01 -18.85 -19.42
N ILE A 328 3.65 -19.07 -20.68
CA ILE A 328 3.39 -18.01 -21.66
C ILE A 328 1.90 -17.66 -21.66
N ASN A 329 1.58 -16.45 -21.22
CA ASN A 329 0.22 -15.89 -21.25
C ASN A 329 0.06 -14.83 -22.37
N ASP A 330 1.17 -14.38 -22.98
CA ASP A 330 1.16 -13.43 -24.09
C ASP A 330 0.61 -14.09 -25.38
N PRO A 331 -0.29 -13.41 -26.13
CA PRO A 331 -0.82 -13.94 -27.39
C PRO A 331 0.23 -14.08 -28.51
N ARG A 332 1.43 -13.53 -28.34
CA ARG A 332 2.60 -13.65 -29.23
C ARG A 332 3.76 -14.31 -28.49
N PRO A 333 3.78 -15.66 -28.38
CA PRO A 333 4.81 -16.40 -27.65
C PRO A 333 6.24 -16.07 -28.06
N GLU A 334 6.46 -15.69 -29.33
CA GLU A 334 7.75 -15.27 -29.88
C GLU A 334 8.33 -14.03 -29.17
N CYS A 335 7.50 -13.12 -28.65
CA CYS A 335 7.94 -11.99 -27.83
C CYS A 335 8.73 -12.47 -26.61
N VAL A 336 8.26 -13.57 -26.01
CA VAL A 336 8.85 -14.17 -24.82
C VAL A 336 10.06 -15.04 -25.15
N THR A 337 9.95 -15.89 -26.17
CA THR A 337 10.97 -16.92 -26.45
C THR A 337 12.09 -16.45 -27.38
N GLN A 338 11.80 -15.58 -28.35
CA GLN A 338 12.76 -15.12 -29.35
C GLN A 338 13.33 -13.75 -29.01
N TYR A 339 12.48 -12.83 -28.52
CA TYR A 339 12.90 -11.46 -28.20
C TYR A 339 13.25 -11.26 -26.73
N HIS A 340 13.09 -12.31 -25.90
CA HIS A 340 13.37 -12.29 -24.46
C HIS A 340 12.65 -11.14 -23.72
N LEU A 341 11.50 -10.68 -24.23
CA LEU A 341 10.73 -9.59 -23.66
C LEU A 341 9.77 -10.14 -22.61
N ARG A 342 9.82 -9.56 -21.41
CA ARG A 342 8.77 -9.69 -20.39
C ARG A 342 8.25 -8.32 -20.03
N ILE A 343 6.98 -8.27 -19.67
CA ILE A 343 6.34 -7.08 -19.10
C ILE A 343 7.17 -6.68 -17.86
N LEU A 344 7.62 -5.42 -17.80
CA LEU A 344 8.51 -4.83 -16.78
C LEU A 344 10.02 -5.15 -16.89
N THR A 345 10.49 -5.92 -17.87
CA THR A 345 11.94 -6.10 -18.10
C THR A 345 12.38 -5.35 -19.35
N LEU A 346 12.60 -4.04 -19.22
CA LEU A 346 13.34 -3.26 -20.22
C LEU A 346 14.85 -3.46 -19.97
N GLY A 347 15.60 -3.68 -21.05
CA GLY A 347 17.02 -4.02 -20.98
C GLY A 347 17.92 -2.84 -20.62
N LEU A 348 18.77 -3.07 -19.62
CA LEU A 348 19.96 -2.31 -19.16
C LEU A 348 19.70 -0.93 -18.49
N ALA A 349 20.31 -0.79 -17.30
CA ALA A 349 20.31 0.36 -16.37
C ALA A 349 18.91 0.90 -15.99
N LEU A 350 18.13 0.07 -15.30
CA LEU A 350 16.77 0.40 -14.88
C LEU A 350 16.62 0.11 -13.39
N GLN A 351 16.36 1.14 -12.60
CA GLN A 351 15.80 0.99 -11.26
C GLN A 351 14.30 1.24 -11.38
N THR A 352 13.49 0.30 -10.94
CA THR A 352 12.03 0.44 -10.88
C THR A 352 11.61 0.42 -9.42
N THR A 353 10.95 1.49 -9.00
CA THR A 353 10.51 1.68 -7.64
C THR A 353 9.00 1.92 -7.58
N ILE A 354 8.39 1.56 -6.47
CA ILE A 354 6.96 1.78 -6.22
C ILE A 354 6.81 2.51 -4.89
N THR A 355 5.99 3.55 -4.85
CA THR A 355 5.57 4.25 -3.62
C THR A 355 4.09 4.60 -3.66
N HIS A 356 3.52 4.86 -2.48
CA HIS A 356 2.19 5.41 -2.29
C HIS A 356 2.33 6.80 -1.67
N PHE A 357 1.44 7.74 -2.02
CA PHE A 357 1.45 9.11 -1.50
C PHE A 357 0.24 9.39 -0.62
#